data_AF-A0A8S3JEW8-F1
#
_entry.id   AF-A0A8S3JEW8-F1
#
_cell.length_a   1.000
_cell.length_b   1.000
_cell.length_c   1.000
_cell.angle_alpha   90.00
_cell.angle_beta   90.00
_cell.angle_gamma   90.00
#
_symmetry.space_group_name_H-M   'P 1'
#
loop_
_entity.id
_entity.type
_entity.pdbx_description
1 polymer ?
#
loop_
_entity_poly.entity_id
_entity_poly.type
_entity_poly.pdbx_seq_one_letter_code
_entity_poly.pdbx_strand_id
1 'polypeptide(L)'
;MTASASSSPSSSSSSSTDQLKIVLIGDSATGKHCYLKRLTHNIFTTDTRTNDECDIISAKIKIDQNTDIPIQIFNIAGSQRGKTKIKQYFKNIDGYIIMFDITRGETYDNVIGWKNFIDSVNSPAKLPCLLVANK
;
A
#
# COMPACT_ATOMS: atom_id res chain seq x y z
N MET A 1 -20.06 -3.48 -53.87
CA MET A 1 -19.90 -2.55 -52.73
C MET A 1 -20.98 -2.90 -51.71
N THR A 2 -20.64 -3.74 -50.74
CA THR A 2 -21.54 -4.19 -49.67
C THR A 2 -20.80 -3.99 -48.36
N ALA A 3 -21.25 -3.03 -47.55
CA ALA A 3 -20.75 -2.80 -46.20
C ALA A 3 -21.66 -3.55 -45.22
N SER A 4 -21.11 -4.54 -44.51
CA SER A 4 -21.75 -5.14 -43.35
C SER A 4 -21.13 -4.54 -42.09
N ALA A 5 -21.94 -3.80 -41.34
CA ALA A 5 -21.59 -3.34 -40.00
C ALA A 5 -21.68 -4.52 -39.03
N SER A 6 -20.57 -4.85 -38.38
CA SER A 6 -20.54 -5.79 -37.26
C SER A 6 -20.40 -5.01 -35.96
N SER A 7 -21.52 -4.80 -35.26
CA SER A 7 -21.53 -4.39 -33.86
C SER A 7 -21.51 -5.63 -32.98
N SER A 8 -20.45 -5.79 -32.18
CA SER A 8 -20.34 -6.78 -31.12
C SER A 8 -19.80 -6.08 -29.85
N PRO A 9 -19.95 -6.67 -28.66
CA PRO A 9 -21.02 -6.33 -27.73
C PRO A 9 -20.51 -5.59 -26.49
N SER A 10 -21.47 -5.07 -25.73
CA SER A 10 -21.39 -4.58 -24.35
C SER A 10 -20.38 -5.34 -23.46
N SER A 11 -19.37 -4.65 -22.94
CA SER A 11 -18.58 -5.16 -21.82
C SER A 11 -19.33 -4.92 -20.52
N SER A 12 -20.00 -5.98 -20.09
CA SER A 12 -20.44 -6.29 -18.73
C SER A 12 -19.59 -5.65 -17.63
N SER A 13 -20.25 -4.97 -16.68
CA SER A 13 -19.71 -4.69 -15.35
C SER A 13 -19.35 -6.01 -14.66
N SER A 14 -18.10 -6.40 -14.73
CA SER A 14 -17.56 -7.53 -13.98
C SER A 14 -17.60 -7.15 -12.50
N SER A 15 -18.39 -7.87 -11.71
CA SER A 15 -18.25 -7.93 -10.25
C SER A 15 -16.93 -8.63 -9.93
N SER A 16 -15.81 -7.92 -10.10
CA SER A 16 -14.52 -8.34 -9.60
C SER A 16 -14.57 -8.24 -8.08
N THR A 17 -14.17 -9.29 -7.38
CA THR A 17 -13.77 -9.17 -5.98
C THR A 17 -12.55 -8.25 -5.95
N ASP A 18 -12.81 -6.96 -5.83
CA ASP A 18 -11.80 -5.92 -5.98
C ASP A 18 -10.73 -6.09 -4.90
N GLN A 19 -9.55 -6.51 -5.34
CA GLN A 19 -8.39 -6.64 -4.49
C GLN A 19 -7.94 -5.25 -4.05
N LEU A 20 -7.96 -5.01 -2.74
CA LEU A 20 -7.50 -3.75 -2.17
C LEU A 20 -5.98 -3.65 -2.26
N LYS A 21 -5.48 -2.52 -2.70
CA LYS A 21 -4.05 -2.21 -2.81
C LYS A 21 -3.70 -1.09 -1.84
N ILE A 22 -2.87 -1.39 -0.87
CA ILE A 22 -2.46 -0.47 0.19
C ILE A 22 -0.95 -0.27 0.14
N VAL A 23 -0.49 0.97 0.28
CA VAL A 23 0.94 1.26 0.42
C VAL A 23 1.27 1.51 1.89
N LEU A 24 2.26 0.78 2.43
CA LEU A 24 2.81 1.01 3.75
C LEU A 24 4.16 1.74 3.64
N ILE A 25 4.22 2.95 4.20
CA ILE A 25 5.37 3.84 4.11
C ILE A 25 5.74 4.45 5.47
N GLY A 26 6.95 4.98 5.59
CA GLY A 26 7.49 5.56 6.80
C GLY A 26 9.00 5.35 6.87
N ASP A 27 9.65 5.96 7.84
CA ASP A 27 11.12 5.93 7.97
C ASP A 27 11.69 4.52 8.19
N SER A 28 12.99 4.36 7.94
CA SER A 28 13.67 3.11 8.25
C SER A 28 13.53 2.74 9.74
N ALA A 29 13.42 1.44 10.01
CA ALA A 29 13.29 0.88 11.34
C ALA A 29 12.06 1.36 12.15
N THR A 30 10.96 1.77 11.50
CA THR A 30 9.67 2.06 12.18
C THR A 30 8.81 0.83 12.43
N GLY A 31 9.27 -0.37 12.07
CA GLY A 31 8.56 -1.64 12.31
C GLY A 31 7.66 -2.15 11.17
N LYS A 32 7.65 -1.51 9.99
CA LYS A 32 6.83 -1.91 8.84
C LYS A 32 6.93 -3.41 8.49
N HIS A 33 8.15 -3.93 8.38
CA HIS A 33 8.38 -5.34 8.04
C HIS A 33 7.82 -6.29 9.11
N CYS A 34 8.08 -6.00 10.38
CA CYS A 34 7.59 -6.79 11.51
C CYS A 34 6.07 -6.77 11.58
N TYR A 35 5.46 -5.60 11.35
CA TYR A 35 4.01 -5.44 11.28
C TYR A 35 3.39 -6.34 10.22
N LEU A 36 3.96 -6.35 9.01
CA LEU A 36 3.42 -7.18 7.92
C LEU A 36 3.61 -8.68 8.16
N LYS A 37 4.77 -9.11 8.65
CA LYS A 37 5.00 -10.51 9.04
C LYS A 37 4.01 -10.97 10.12
N ARG A 38 3.70 -10.10 11.08
CA ARG A 38 2.71 -10.37 12.12
C ARG A 38 1.31 -10.46 11.52
N LEU A 39 0.96 -9.58 10.59
CA LEU A 39 -0.34 -9.58 9.92
C LEU A 39 -0.57 -10.86 9.09
N THR A 40 0.44 -11.34 8.36
CA THR A 40 0.26 -12.46 7.41
C THR A 40 0.55 -13.83 7.99
N HIS A 41 1.55 -13.95 8.87
CA HIS A 41 1.98 -15.23 9.41
C HIS A 41 1.72 -15.39 10.91
N ASN A 42 1.20 -14.35 11.57
CA ASN A 42 1.09 -14.31 13.02
C ASN A 42 2.44 -14.47 13.74
N ILE A 43 3.56 -14.14 13.09
CA ILE A 43 4.93 -14.28 13.62
C ILE A 43 5.49 -12.90 13.94
N PHE A 44 6.12 -12.76 15.10
CA PHE A 44 6.97 -11.60 15.42
C PHE A 44 8.44 -11.99 15.29
N THR A 45 9.23 -11.15 14.65
CA THR A 45 10.68 -11.34 14.53
C THR A 45 11.40 -10.02 14.70
N THR A 46 12.57 -10.08 15.32
CA THR A 46 13.51 -8.95 15.44
C THR A 46 14.34 -8.76 14.16
N ASP A 47 14.30 -9.73 13.23
CA ASP A 47 14.97 -9.60 11.94
C ASP A 47 14.18 -8.67 11.01
N THR A 48 14.63 -7.42 11.00
CA THR A 48 14.08 -6.31 10.23
C THR A 48 14.74 -6.17 8.86
N ARG A 49 15.62 -7.10 8.46
CA ARG A 49 16.36 -6.96 7.20
C ARG A 49 15.43 -7.15 6.01
N THR A 50 15.20 -6.06 5.28
CA THR A 50 14.55 -6.06 3.97
C THR A 50 15.63 -5.72 2.94
N ASN A 51 15.91 -6.63 2.01
CA ASN A 51 16.94 -6.43 0.97
C ASN A 51 16.37 -5.77 -0.31
N ASP A 52 15.04 -5.65 -0.40
CA ASP A 52 14.33 -5.14 -1.57
C ASP A 52 13.84 -3.70 -1.35
N GLU A 53 13.87 -2.89 -2.42
CA GLU A 53 13.37 -1.51 -2.41
C GLU A 53 11.84 -1.44 -2.18
N CYS A 54 11.13 -2.52 -2.51
CA CYS A 54 9.70 -2.71 -2.29
C CYS A 54 9.39 -4.21 -2.12
N ASP A 55 8.68 -4.58 -1.06
CA ASP A 55 8.16 -5.94 -0.85
C ASP A 55 6.63 -5.93 -1.01
N ILE A 56 6.08 -6.91 -1.73
CA ILE A 56 4.64 -6.98 -2.03
C ILE A 56 4.05 -8.18 -1.31
N ILE A 57 3.17 -7.89 -0.36
CA ILE A 57 2.59 -8.89 0.51
C ILE A 57 1.11 -9.05 0.16
N SER A 58 0.71 -10.28 -0.14
CA SER A 58 -0.68 -10.62 -0.41
C SER A 58 -1.30 -11.32 0.80
N ALA A 59 -2.47 -10.86 1.24
CA ALA A 59 -3.21 -11.42 2.34
C ALA A 59 -4.72 -11.38 2.06
N LYS A 60 -5.52 -11.87 3.01
CA LYS A 60 -6.98 -11.69 3.02
C LYS A 60 -7.37 -11.02 4.33
N ILE A 61 -8.19 -9.99 4.25
CA ILE A 61 -8.79 -9.35 5.42
C ILE A 61 -10.24 -9.79 5.53
N LYS A 62 -10.63 -10.20 6.74
CA LYS A 62 -12.01 -10.57 7.04
C LYS A 62 -12.77 -9.32 7.45
N ILE A 63 -13.77 -8.91 6.66
CA ILE A 63 -14.60 -7.72 6.94
C ILE A 63 -15.78 -8.08 7.82
N ASP A 64 -16.42 -9.21 7.51
CA ASP A 64 -17.55 -9.76 8.26
C ASP A 64 -17.47 -11.30 8.30
N GLN A 65 -18.52 -11.98 8.75
CA GLN A 65 -18.51 -13.44 8.88
C GLN A 65 -18.33 -14.20 7.55
N ASN A 66 -18.79 -13.61 6.44
CA ASN A 66 -18.91 -14.24 5.13
C ASN A 66 -18.09 -13.55 4.04
N THR A 67 -17.49 -12.40 4.34
CA THR A 67 -16.77 -11.56 3.37
C THR A 67 -15.29 -11.46 3.74
N ASP A 68 -14.47 -12.15 2.94
CA ASP A 68 -13.02 -11.97 2.91
C ASP A 68 -12.64 -11.17 1.67
N ILE A 69 -11.87 -10.10 1.86
CA ILE A 69 -11.35 -9.27 0.76
C ILE A 69 -9.86 -9.53 0.60
N PRO A 70 -9.38 -9.87 -0.63
CA PRO A 70 -7.96 -9.96 -0.88
C PRO A 70 -7.32 -8.57 -0.78
N ILE A 71 -6.18 -8.48 -0.10
CA ILE A 71 -5.39 -7.26 0.04
C ILE A 71 -3.97 -7.48 -0.46
N GLN A 72 -3.42 -6.49 -1.14
CA GLN A 72 -2.01 -6.35 -1.49
C GLN A 72 -1.42 -5.17 -0.74
N ILE A 73 -0.37 -5.41 0.02
CA ILE A 73 0.35 -4.37 0.75
C ILE A 73 1.73 -4.20 0.14
N PHE A 74 2.00 -3.00 -0.36
CA PHE A 74 3.29 -2.58 -0.89
C PHE A 74 4.11 -1.99 0.27
N ASN A 75 5.03 -2.79 0.79
CA ASN A 75 5.99 -2.37 1.82
C ASN A 75 7.12 -1.58 1.17
N ILE A 76 7.15 -0.27 1.40
CA ILE A 76 8.16 0.59 0.81
C ILE A 76 9.33 0.74 1.79
N ALA A 77 10.55 0.50 1.30
CA ALA A 77 11.75 0.73 2.09
C ALA A 77 11.83 2.19 2.54
N GLY A 78 12.03 2.42 3.84
CA GLY A 78 12.02 3.74 4.47
C GLY A 78 13.25 4.60 4.17
N SER A 79 13.95 4.36 3.06
CA SER A 79 15.07 5.19 2.64
C SER A 79 14.56 6.35 1.78
N GLN A 80 14.87 7.59 2.20
CA GLN A 80 14.54 8.83 1.48
C GLN A 80 14.99 8.80 0.00
N ARG A 81 16.03 8.01 -0.31
CA ARG A 81 16.69 7.93 -1.63
C ARG A 81 15.86 7.20 -2.70
N GLY A 82 14.82 6.45 -2.32
CA GLY A 82 13.99 5.66 -3.25
C GLY A 82 12.79 6.41 -3.85
N LYS A 83 12.43 7.61 -3.36
CA LYS A 83 11.14 8.28 -3.65
C LYS A 83 10.78 8.39 -5.13
N THR A 84 11.75 8.55 -6.03
CA THR A 84 11.52 8.62 -7.48
C THR A 84 11.14 7.27 -8.09
N LYS A 85 11.77 6.17 -7.65
CA LYS A 85 11.48 4.82 -8.16
C LYS A 85 10.15 4.28 -7.66
N ILE A 86 9.73 4.67 -6.46
CA ILE A 86 8.56 4.08 -5.81
C ILE A 86 7.26 4.48 -6.53
N LYS A 87 7.23 5.61 -7.26
CA LYS A 87 6.05 6.09 -8.02
C LYS A 87 5.39 5.03 -8.90
N GLN A 88 6.16 4.08 -9.44
CA GLN A 88 5.63 3.01 -10.28
C GLN A 88 4.67 2.06 -9.52
N TYR A 89 4.81 1.95 -8.20
CA TYR A 89 3.95 1.13 -7.34
C TYR A 89 2.64 1.84 -6.93
N PHE A 90 2.50 3.14 -7.21
CA PHE A 90 1.32 3.93 -6.82
C PHE A 90 0.16 3.86 -7.85
N LYS A 91 0.18 2.90 -8.79
CA LYS A 91 -0.91 2.74 -9.76
C LYS A 91 -2.08 1.97 -9.15
N ASN A 92 -3.27 2.56 -9.22
CA ASN A 92 -4.53 1.97 -8.74
C ASN A 92 -4.43 1.57 -7.25
N ILE A 93 -3.91 2.47 -6.42
CA ILE A 93 -3.87 2.30 -4.96
C ILE A 93 -5.21 2.73 -4.37
N ASP A 94 -5.69 1.99 -3.38
CA ASP A 94 -6.95 2.23 -2.67
C ASP A 94 -6.75 2.95 -1.33
N GLY A 95 -5.52 2.94 -0.80
CA GLY A 95 -5.20 3.64 0.45
C GLY A 95 -3.73 3.57 0.88
N TYR A 96 -3.41 4.35 1.91
CA TYR A 96 -2.06 4.51 2.44
C TYR A 96 -2.01 4.27 3.95
N ILE A 97 -0.88 3.74 4.42
CA ILE A 97 -0.52 3.69 5.83
C ILE A 97 0.83 4.38 5.99
N ILE A 98 0.90 5.40 6.85
CA ILE A 98 2.15 6.02 7.28
C ILE A 98 2.45 5.52 8.69
N MET A 99 3.62 4.90 8.88
CA MET A 99 4.05 4.34 10.16
C MET A 99 5.29 5.06 10.70
N PHE A 100 5.21 5.55 11.93
CA PHE A 100 6.33 6.14 12.66
C PHE A 100 6.57 5.40 13.98
N ASP A 101 7.72 5.64 14.60
CA ASP A 101 8.14 5.05 15.88
C ASP A 101 8.01 6.09 17.01
N ILE A 102 7.20 5.80 18.02
CA ILE A 102 6.94 6.69 19.16
C ILE A 102 8.19 6.94 20.02
N THR A 103 9.18 6.06 19.95
CA THR A 103 10.44 6.18 20.69
C THR A 103 11.46 7.08 19.95
N ARG A 104 11.20 7.40 18.67
CA ARG A 104 12.07 8.18 17.80
C ARG A 104 11.31 9.37 17.19
N GLY A 105 11.35 10.51 17.87
CA GLY A 105 10.63 11.74 17.47
C GLY A 105 10.87 12.20 16.03
N GLU A 106 12.09 12.06 15.51
CA GLU A 106 12.43 12.39 14.11
C GLU A 106 11.51 11.66 13.10
N THR A 107 11.11 10.41 13.41
CA THR A 107 10.24 9.64 12.50
C THR A 107 8.81 10.18 12.45
N TYR A 108 8.36 10.86 13.51
CA TYR A 108 7.10 11.58 13.55
C TYR A 108 7.19 12.89 12.76
N ASP A 109 8.28 13.66 12.93
CA ASP A 109 8.49 14.91 12.18
C ASP A 109 8.50 14.66 10.65
N ASN A 110 9.03 13.51 10.23
CA ASN A 110 9.06 13.10 8.83
C ASN A 110 7.70 12.68 8.24
N VAL A 111 6.66 12.46 9.06
CA VAL A 111 5.30 12.06 8.60
C VAL A 111 4.72 13.07 7.61
N ILE A 112 4.90 14.36 7.85
CA ILE A 112 4.41 15.42 6.96
C ILE A 112 5.07 15.32 5.58
N GLY A 113 6.38 15.04 5.54
CA GLY A 113 7.12 14.81 4.30
C GLY A 113 6.59 13.60 3.53
N TRP A 114 6.23 12.52 4.23
CA TRP A 114 5.58 11.34 3.62
C TRP A 114 4.19 11.64 3.08
N LYS A 115 3.38 12.41 3.82
CA LYS A 115 2.05 12.81 3.38
C LYS A 115 2.09 13.68 2.12
N ASN A 116 2.98 14.68 2.10
CA ASN A 116 3.18 15.55 0.94
C ASN A 116 3.63 14.75 -0.29
N PHE A 117 4.48 13.74 -0.10
CA PHE A 117 4.89 12.83 -1.18
C PHE A 117 3.70 12.03 -1.72
N ILE A 118 2.88 11.43 -0.86
CA ILE A 118 1.65 10.70 -1.26
C ILE A 118 0.69 11.60 -2.04
N ASP A 119 0.49 12.83 -1.57
CA ASP A 119 -0.41 13.78 -2.24
C ASP A 119 0.13 14.20 -3.62
N SER A 120 1.45 14.33 -3.75
CA SER A 120 2.08 14.68 -5.03
C SER A 120 1.94 13.60 -6.11
N VAL A 121 1.73 12.34 -5.72
CA VAL A 121 1.64 11.21 -6.67
C VAL A 121 0.20 10.78 -6.96
N ASN A 122 -0.78 11.19 -6.15
CA ASN A 122 -2.20 10.83 -6.34
C ASN A 122 -3.08 11.98 -6.83
N SER A 123 -2.54 13.18 -7.04
CA SER A 123 -3.31 14.33 -7.52
C SER A 123 -4.03 14.02 -8.85
N PRO A 124 -5.35 14.31 -8.98
CA PRO A 124 -6.19 15.10 -8.07
C PRO A 124 -6.95 14.30 -7.00
N ALA A 125 -6.87 12.96 -6.97
CA ALA A 125 -7.63 12.12 -6.07
C ALA A 125 -7.02 12.08 -4.66
N LYS A 126 -7.84 12.31 -3.63
CA LYS A 126 -7.45 12.11 -2.22
C LYS A 126 -7.89 10.73 -1.77
N LEU A 127 -6.92 9.84 -1.58
CA LEU A 127 -7.15 8.49 -1.08
C LEU A 127 -7.07 8.46 0.46
N PRO A 128 -7.77 7.52 1.12
CA PRO A 128 -7.67 7.31 2.56
C PRO A 128 -6.22 7.09 3.01
N CYS A 129 -5.84 7.68 4.14
CA CYS A 129 -4.51 7.55 4.71
C CYS A 129 -4.61 7.35 6.22
N LEU A 130 -4.08 6.23 6.71
CA LEU A 130 -4.01 5.88 8.12
C LEU A 130 -2.63 6.26 8.68
N LEU A 131 -2.60 6.95 9.82
CA LEU A 131 -1.36 7.18 10.58
C LEU A 131 -1.25 6.13 11.70
N VAL A 132 -0.12 5.45 11.77
CA VAL A 132 0.17 4.40 12.76
C VAL A 132 1.37 4.81 13.61
N ALA A 133 1.12 4.93 14.91
CA ALA A 133 2.14 5.13 15.93
C ALA A 133 2.61 3.75 16.45
N ASN A 134 3.78 3.31 16.01
CA ASN A 134 4.38 2.03 16.39
C ASN A 134 5.53 2.22 17.42
N LYS A 135 6.12 1.12 17.90
CA LYS A 135 7.27 1.06 18.81
C LYS A 135 8.53 0.55 18.13
#